data_AF-A0A7V0S224-F1
#
_entry.id   AF-A0A7V0S224-F1
#
_cell.length_a   1.000
_cell.length_b   1.000
_cell.length_c   1.000
_cell.angle_alpha   90.00
_cell.angle_beta   90.00
_cell.angle_gamma   90.00
#
_symmetry.space_group_name_H-M   'P 1'
#
loop_
_entity.id
_entity.type
_entity.pdbx_description
1 polymer ?
#
loop_
_entity_poly.entity_id
_entity_poly.type
_entity_poly.pdbx_seq_one_letter_code
_entity_poly.pdbx_strand_id
1 'polypeptide(L)' 'MSQFYKFLKKYHKWLGVTLAIFFMLFALSGIVMNHRGFFSKIDIKRSWLPKEYRYTNWNNAAIRGAKQCKTDSVLVYGNI' A
#
# COMPACT_ATOMS: atom_id res chain seq x y z
N MET A 1 3.39 35.06 -33.83
CA MET A 1 3.24 33.87 -32.94
C MET A 1 1.94 33.99 -32.16
N SER A 2 1.03 33.02 -32.26
CA SER A 2 -0.33 33.17 -31.72
C SER A 2 -0.35 33.31 -30.18
N GLN A 3 -1.35 34.03 -29.67
CA GLN A 3 -1.60 34.20 -28.23
C GLN A 3 -1.71 32.84 -27.50
N PHE A 4 -2.36 31.86 -28.13
CA PHE A 4 -2.55 30.51 -27.61
C PHE A 4 -1.23 29.77 -27.36
N TYR A 5 -0.28 29.88 -28.29
CA TYR A 5 1.05 29.26 -28.12
C TYR A 5 1.80 29.83 -26.90
N LYS A 6 1.73 31.14 -26.69
CA LYS A 6 2.37 31.80 -25.53
C LYS A 6 1.75 31.35 -24.21
N PHE A 7 0.43 31.17 -24.20
CA PHE A 7 -0.30 30.62 -23.05
C PHE A 7 0.15 29.19 -22.75
N LEU A 8 0.09 28.26 -23.72
CA LEU A 8 0.51 26.87 -23.51
C LEU A 8 1.95 26.78 -23.03
N LYS A 9 2.88 27.52 -23.64
CA LYS A 9 4.29 27.51 -23.25
C LYS A 9 4.50 27.93 -21.79
N LYS A 10 3.75 28.93 -21.32
CA LYS A 10 3.84 29.42 -19.93
C LYS A 10 3.36 28.37 -18.93
N TYR A 11 2.18 27.79 -19.16
CA TYR A 11 1.58 26.84 -18.23
C TYR A 11 2.22 25.46 -18.30
N HIS A 12 2.60 24.98 -19.49
CA HIS A 12 3.27 23.70 -19.66
C HIS A 12 4.59 23.64 -18.86
N LYS A 13 5.36 24.73 -18.80
CA LYS A 13 6.59 24.76 -18.00
C LYS A 13 6.32 24.50 -16.52
N TRP A 14 5.39 25.23 -15.92
CA TRP A 14 5.12 25.13 -14.48
C TRP A 14 4.36 23.85 -14.12
N LEU A 15 3.36 23.47 -14.91
CA LEU A 15 2.63 22.21 -14.74
C LEU A 15 3.56 21.01 -14.93
N GLY A 16 4.43 21.05 -15.95
CA GLY A 16 5.40 19.99 -16.21
C GLY A 16 6.40 19.82 -15.08
N VAL A 17 6.94 20.91 -14.52
CA VAL A 17 7.84 20.85 -13.36
C VAL A 17 7.14 20.24 -12.15
N THR A 18 5.91 20.66 -11.84
CA THR A 18 5.15 20.10 -10.74
C THR A 18 4.86 18.60 -10.94
N LEU A 19 4.39 18.20 -12.13
CA LEU A 19 4.09 16.80 -12.43
C LEU A 19 5.34 15.93 -12.48
N ALA A 20 6.49 16.44 -12.93
CA ALA A 20 7.74 15.70 -12.97
C ALA A 20 8.15 15.20 -11.58
N ILE A 21 7.90 15.98 -10.52
CA ILE A 21 8.15 15.55 -9.13
C ILE A 21 7.28 14.34 -8.78
N PHE A 22 5.98 14.37 -9.09
CA PHE A 22 5.09 13.24 -8.85
C PHE A 22 5.47 12.01 -9.68
N PHE A 23 5.83 12.18 -10.95
CA PHE A 23 6.29 11.08 -11.78
C PHE A 23 7.59 10.47 -11.28
N MET A 24 8.50 11.28 -10.74
CA MET A 24 9.72 10.77 -10.10
C MET A 24 9.40 9.94 -8.86
N LEU A 25 8.47 10.41 -8.00
CA LEU A 25 8.00 9.63 -6.84
C LEU A 25 7.33 8.31 -7.26
N PHE A 26 6.51 8.33 -8.32
CA PHE A 26 5.89 7.12 -8.84
C PHE A 26 6.90 6.14 -9.43
N ALA A 27 7.90 6.63 -10.17
CA ALA A 27 8.98 5.79 -10.67
C ALA A 27 9.77 5.15 -9.52
N LEU A 28 10.12 5.92 -8.49
CA LEU A 28 10.78 5.40 -7.29
C LEU A 28 9.93 4.35 -6.57
N SER A 29 8.62 4.59 -6.41
CA SER A 29 7.68 3.63 -5.84
C SER A 29 7.65 2.32 -6.65
N GLY A 30 7.64 2.41 -7.98
CA GLY A 30 7.70 1.24 -8.86
C GLY A 30 8.97 0.42 -8.67
N ILE A 31 10.13 1.09 -8.54
CA ILE A 31 11.41 0.42 -8.24
C ILE A 31 11.32 -0.32 -6.90
N VAL A 32 10.83 0.35 -5.85
CA VAL A 32 10.67 -0.27 -4.51
C VAL A 32 9.77 -1.50 -4.58
N MET A 33 8.64 -1.40 -5.29
CA MET A 33 7.67 -2.48 -5.40
C MET A 33 8.19 -3.67 -6.19
N ASN A 34 8.93 -3.42 -7.28
CA ASN A 34 9.47 -4.48 -8.14
C ASN A 34 10.66 -5.20 -7.49
N HIS A 35 11.43 -4.52 -6.64
CA HIS A 35 12.55 -5.10 -5.90
C HIS A 35 12.14 -5.56 -4.49
N ARG A 36 10.94 -6.14 -4.35
CA ARG A 36 10.36 -6.53 -3.05
C ARG A 36 11.31 -7.34 -2.15
N GLY A 37 12.10 -8.26 -2.70
CA GLY A 37 13.01 -9.10 -1.90
C GLY A 37 14.18 -8.34 -1.24
N PHE A 38 14.58 -7.19 -1.81
CA PHE A 38 15.59 -6.31 -1.19
C PHE A 38 14.97 -5.53 -0.03
N PHE A 39 13.77 -4.98 -0.24
CA PHE A 39 13.07 -4.15 0.74
C PHE A 39 12.33 -4.95 1.82
N SER A 40 12.01 -6.24 1.58
CA SER A 40 11.28 -7.09 2.54
C SER A 40 12.04 -7.38 3.83
N LYS A 41 13.34 -7.10 3.86
CA LYS A 41 14.17 -7.25 5.06
C LYS A 41 13.96 -6.10 6.06
N ILE A 42 13.34 -5.00 5.63
CA ILE A 42 13.09 -3.82 6.44
C ILE A 42 11.64 -3.88 6.92
N ASP A 43 11.46 -4.25 8.18
CA ASP A 43 10.14 -4.21 8.82
C ASP A 43 9.83 -2.80 9.35
N ILE A 44 8.66 -2.29 8.98
CA ILE A 44 8.13 -1.05 9.53
C ILE A 44 7.41 -1.37 10.83
N LYS A 45 7.82 -0.73 11.93
CA LYS A 45 7.14 -0.87 13.22
C LYS A 45 5.66 -0.49 13.06
N ARG A 46 4.75 -1.38 13.45
CA ARG A 46 3.28 -1.16 13.35
C ARG A 46 2.78 0.10 14.07
N SER A 47 3.55 0.64 15.02
CA SER A 47 3.25 1.93 15.66
C SER A 47 3.29 3.11 14.68
N TRP A 48 4.08 3.01 13.62
CA TRP A 48 4.17 3.99 12.54
C TRP A 48 3.06 3.84 11.51
N LEU A 49 2.38 2.69 11.51
CA LEU A 49 1.24 2.47 10.64
C LEU A 49 -0.03 3.12 11.23
N PRO A 50 -1.01 3.46 10.36
CA PRO A 50 -2.33 3.90 10.78
C PRO A 50 -2.98 2.93 11.79
N LYS A 51 -3.94 3.42 12.58
CA LYS A 51 -4.53 2.65 13.70
C LYS A 51 -5.15 1.33 13.24
N GLU A 52 -5.62 1.26 12.01
CA GLU A 52 -6.23 0.11 11.35
C GLU A 52 -5.24 -1.06 11.18
N TYR A 53 -3.93 -0.78 11.12
CA TYR A 53 -2.86 -1.78 11.02
C TYR A 53 -2.29 -2.18 12.39
N ARG A 54 -2.81 -1.61 13.47
CA ARG A 54 -2.43 -1.95 14.83
C ARG A 54 -3.34 -3.08 15.32
N TYR A 55 -2.76 -4.02 16.04
CA TYR A 55 -3.52 -5.10 16.64
C TYR A 55 -4.28 -4.59 17.87
N THR A 56 -5.47 -4.04 17.66
CA THR A 56 -6.43 -3.72 18.73
C THR A 56 -7.64 -4.63 18.55
N ASN A 57 -7.86 -5.58 19.47
CA ASN A 57 -8.95 -6.57 19.38
C ASN A 57 -8.97 -7.36 18.05
N TRP A 58 -7.78 -7.68 17.55
CA TRP A 58 -7.58 -8.30 16.24
C TRP A 58 -8.10 -9.74 16.20
N ASN A 59 -9.31 -9.93 15.66
CA ASN A 59 -9.87 -11.25 15.35
C ASN A 59 -9.34 -11.79 14.02
N ASN A 60 -9.03 -10.92 13.05
CA ASN A 60 -8.38 -11.21 11.76
C ASN A 60 -8.74 -12.53 11.08
N ALA A 61 -10.01 -12.91 11.22
CA ALA A 61 -10.52 -14.19 10.78
C ALA A 61 -9.78 -15.44 11.32
N ALA A 62 -9.01 -15.31 12.42
CA ALA A 62 -8.22 -16.37 13.04
C ALA A 62 -9.05 -17.59 13.43
N ILE A 63 -10.29 -17.39 13.89
CA ILE A 63 -11.26 -18.45 14.15
C ILE A 63 -12.67 -17.91 13.89
N ARG A 64 -13.32 -18.36 12.81
CA ARG A 64 -14.75 -18.14 12.55
C ARG A 64 -15.62 -19.08 13.37
N GLY A 65 -15.11 -20.27 13.70
CA GLY A 65 -15.82 -21.25 14.49
C GLY A 65 -15.03 -22.52 14.72
N ALA A 66 -15.54 -23.36 15.61
CA ALA A 66 -15.00 -24.67 15.88
C ALA A 66 -16.14 -25.69 15.88
N LYS A 67 -15.95 -26.83 15.20
CA LYS A 67 -16.92 -27.94 15.16
C LYS A 67 -16.28 -29.19 15.72
N GLN A 68 -16.91 -29.81 16.70
CA GLN A 68 -16.47 -31.10 17.22
C GLN A 68 -16.78 -32.19 16.18
N CYS A 69 -15.74 -32.87 15.70
CA CYS A 69 -15.87 -33.93 14.69
C CYS A 69 -15.95 -35.32 15.32
N LYS A 70 -15.27 -35.53 16.45
CA LYS A 70 -15.29 -36.75 17.28
C LYS A 70 -15.10 -36.36 18.75
N THR A 71 -15.25 -37.33 19.67
CA THR A 71 -15.05 -37.11 21.11
C THR A 71 -13.74 -36.41 21.42
N ASP A 72 -12.67 -36.73 20.68
CA ASP A 72 -11.30 -36.24 20.93
C ASP A 72 -10.79 -35.28 19.85
N SER A 73 -11.65 -34.74 18.98
CA SER A 73 -11.18 -33.89 17.87
C SER A 73 -12.12 -32.75 17.54
N VAL A 74 -11.54 -31.55 17.43
CA VAL A 74 -12.23 -30.30 17.09
C VAL A 74 -11.61 -29.68 15.86
N LEU A 75 -12.43 -29.42 14.84
CA LEU A 75 -12.05 -28.68 13.65
C LEU A 75 -12.25 -27.19 13.90
N VAL A 76 -11.16 -26.44 13.88
CA VAL A 76 -11.16 -24.97 13.98
C VAL A 76 -10.98 -24.40 12.58
N TYR A 77 -11.83 -23.46 12.18
CA TYR A 77 -11.75 -22.83 10.85
C TYR A 77 -11.97 -21.33 10.94
N GLY A 78 -11.39 -20.61 9.98
CA GLY A 78 -11.34 -19.15 9.89
C GLY A 78 -11.31 -18.70 8.43
N ASN A 79 -11.29 -17.39 8.21
CA ASN A 79 -10.96 -16.84 6.88
C ASN A 79 -9.48 -16.44 6.88
N ILE A 80 -8.89 -16.38 5.70
CA ILE A 80 -7.64 -15.66 5.44
C ILE A 80 -7.99 -14.43 4.62
#